data_AF-A0A2T6MXT1-F1
#
_entry.id   AF-A0A2T6MXT1-F1
#
_cell.length_a   1.000
_cell.length_b   1.000
_cell.length_c   1.000
_cell.angle_alpha   90.00
_cell.angle_beta   90.00
_cell.angle_gamma   90.00
#
_symmetry.space_group_name_H-M   'P 1'
#
loop_
_entity.id
_entity.type
_entity.pdbx_description
1 polymer ?
#
loop_
_entity_poly.entity_id
_entity_poly.type
_entity_poly.pdbx_seq_one_letter_code
_entity_poly.pdbx_strand_id
1 'polypeptide(L)'
;MIALGLAAPAAVAQSSGDSCMKRVFIHYCLGGGMTQLLQQRPAKMQPIVNGERSGVIYRAGRDKVYVMAFQDRIYKVLQSYDSPSQVALQRLQRRLGNKYGKPQDLSHFPGTMRNLTAKIGAVRRGEGELLYRWQPPGAAWRVELAWTRRLGISLAYLANALDQQQREAAESGL
;
A
#
# COMPACT_ATOMS: atom_id res chain seq x y z
N MET A 1 5.17 60.63 -22.07
CA MET A 1 5.99 59.41 -21.96
C MET A 1 5.26 58.44 -21.05
N ILE A 2 4.64 57.39 -21.61
CA ILE A 2 3.90 56.37 -20.85
C ILE A 2 4.76 55.11 -20.88
N ALA A 3 5.29 54.71 -19.73
CA ALA A 3 6.04 53.47 -19.57
C ALA A 3 5.06 52.30 -19.45
N LEU A 4 4.97 51.45 -20.48
CA LEU A 4 4.30 50.15 -20.40
C LEU A 4 5.24 49.15 -19.73
N GLY A 5 4.94 48.80 -18.48
CA GLY A 5 5.55 47.68 -17.79
C GLY A 5 5.01 46.35 -18.33
N LEU A 6 5.88 45.58 -18.98
CA LEU A 6 5.65 44.18 -19.34
C LEU A 6 5.59 43.33 -18.08
N ALA A 7 4.38 42.93 -17.67
CA ALA A 7 4.20 41.88 -16.67
C ALA A 7 4.42 40.51 -17.33
N ALA A 8 5.56 39.89 -17.05
CA ALA A 8 5.79 38.49 -17.40
C ALA A 8 4.90 37.58 -16.54
N PRO A 9 4.17 36.61 -17.12
CA PRO A 9 3.45 35.63 -16.33
C PRO A 9 4.49 34.71 -15.65
N ALA A 10 4.50 34.73 -14.31
CA ALA A 10 5.22 33.74 -13.54
C ALA A 10 4.66 32.36 -13.87
N ALA A 11 5.44 31.54 -14.58
CA ALA A 11 5.16 30.13 -14.74
C ALA A 11 5.19 29.51 -13.34
N VAL A 12 4.00 29.16 -12.83
CA VAL A 12 3.87 28.39 -11.59
C VAL A 12 4.43 27.01 -11.89
N ALA A 13 5.67 26.77 -11.48
CA ALA A 13 6.24 25.44 -11.42
C ALA A 13 5.37 24.63 -10.46
N GLN A 14 4.48 23.80 -11.00
CA GLN A 14 3.79 22.79 -10.22
C GLN A 14 4.86 21.86 -9.64
N SER A 15 5.13 22.00 -8.35
CA SER A 15 5.87 21.03 -7.56
C SER A 15 5.23 19.65 -7.80
N SER A 16 5.94 18.78 -8.50
CA SER A 16 5.56 17.39 -8.78
C SER A 16 5.58 16.50 -7.52
N GLY A 17 5.73 17.09 -6.34
CA GLY A 17 5.74 16.41 -5.03
C GLY A 17 4.37 16.26 -4.34
N ASP A 18 3.32 16.97 -4.76
CA ASP A 18 2.10 17.13 -3.95
C ASP A 18 0.87 16.29 -4.39
N SER A 19 1.02 15.38 -5.35
CA SER A 19 -0.13 14.60 -5.85
C SER A 19 -0.54 13.49 -4.88
N CYS A 20 -1.27 13.82 -3.81
CA CYS A 20 -1.75 12.81 -2.88
C CYS A 20 -2.92 12.01 -3.45
N MET A 21 -2.62 10.83 -4.01
CA MET A 21 -3.62 9.98 -4.65
C MET A 21 -4.63 9.42 -3.65
N LYS A 22 -4.14 8.96 -2.49
CA LYS A 22 -4.98 8.44 -1.41
C LYS A 22 -4.30 8.59 -0.07
N ARG A 23 -5.00 9.24 0.87
CA ARG A 23 -4.63 9.23 2.28
C ARG A 23 -5.02 7.89 2.92
N VAL A 24 -4.03 7.24 3.54
CA VAL A 24 -4.09 5.89 4.14
C VAL A 24 -3.68 5.99 5.61
N PHE A 25 -4.46 5.35 6.49
CA PHE A 25 -4.27 5.38 7.95
C PHE A 25 -4.01 6.79 8.52
N ILE A 26 -4.71 7.79 7.97
CA ILE A 26 -4.65 9.22 8.32
C ILE A 26 -3.33 9.90 7.94
N HIS A 27 -2.19 9.22 8.04
CA HIS A 27 -0.87 9.85 7.98
C HIS A 27 -0.09 9.60 6.69
N TYR A 28 -0.44 8.57 5.92
CA TYR A 28 0.36 8.15 4.77
C TYR A 28 -0.34 8.53 3.49
N CYS A 29 0.43 8.95 2.50
CA CYS A 29 -0.10 9.40 1.23
C CYS A 29 0.44 8.51 0.11
N LEU A 30 -0.44 7.76 -0.57
CA LEU A 30 -0.06 7.07 -1.79
C LEU A 30 0.27 8.09 -2.88
N GLY A 31 1.39 7.88 -3.57
CA GLY A 31 1.99 8.83 -4.49
C GLY A 31 2.70 10.01 -3.82
N GLY A 32 2.65 10.16 -2.49
CA GLY A 32 3.45 11.19 -1.81
C GLY A 32 4.94 10.85 -1.80
N GLY A 33 5.78 11.84 -1.47
CA GLY A 33 7.23 11.66 -1.31
C GLY A 33 7.61 10.94 0.00
N MET A 34 8.52 9.98 -0.06
CA MET A 34 9.10 9.32 1.12
C MET A 34 9.93 10.31 1.94
N THR A 35 10.72 11.14 1.25
CA THR A 35 11.53 12.19 1.89
C THR A 35 10.64 13.17 2.66
N GLN A 36 9.54 13.63 2.06
CA GLN A 36 8.56 14.49 2.72
C GLN A 36 7.89 13.78 3.91
N LEU A 37 7.52 12.51 3.77
CA LEU A 37 6.96 11.72 4.87
C LEU A 37 7.94 11.64 6.05
N LEU A 38 9.23 11.40 5.80
CA LEU A 38 10.23 11.27 6.85
C LEU A 38 10.53 12.59 7.56
N GLN A 39 10.44 13.72 6.86
CA GLN A 39 10.53 15.05 7.47
C GLN A 39 9.34 15.32 8.40
N GLN A 40 8.12 15.01 7.94
CA GLN A 40 6.89 15.22 8.73
C GLN A 40 6.74 14.21 9.87
N ARG A 41 7.24 12.98 9.66
CA ARG A 41 7.12 11.86 10.58
C ARG A 41 8.42 11.05 10.60
N PRO A 42 9.42 11.51 11.38
CA PRO A 42 10.67 10.80 11.54
C PRO A 42 10.42 9.37 12.04
N ALA A 43 11.01 8.39 11.36
CA ALA A 43 10.98 7.02 11.81
C ALA A 43 12.08 6.76 12.84
N LYS A 44 11.78 5.89 13.81
CA LYS A 44 12.77 5.48 14.83
C LYS A 44 13.87 4.58 14.29
N MET A 45 13.67 4.00 13.11
CA MET A 45 14.63 3.14 12.43
C MET A 45 15.00 3.80 11.11
N GLN A 46 16.24 3.58 10.67
CA GLN A 46 16.68 4.06 9.37
C GLN A 46 15.84 3.43 8.25
N PRO A 47 15.50 4.19 7.20
CA PRO A 47 14.89 3.64 6.01
C PRO A 47 15.80 2.56 5.39
N ILE A 48 15.18 1.47 4.95
CA ILE A 48 15.83 0.41 4.18
C ILE A 48 15.84 0.87 2.72
N VAL A 49 17.00 0.90 2.08
CA VAL A 49 17.17 1.34 0.69
C VAL A 49 17.80 0.22 -0.13
N ASN A 50 17.25 -0.05 -1.31
CA ASN A 50 17.76 -1.01 -2.28
C ASN A 50 17.55 -0.46 -3.71
N GLY A 51 18.60 0.13 -4.28
CA GLY A 51 18.52 0.87 -5.53
C GLY A 51 17.48 1.99 -5.43
N GLU A 52 16.53 2.00 -6.36
CA GLU A 52 15.44 2.99 -6.38
C GLU A 52 14.30 2.69 -5.40
N ARG A 53 14.32 1.52 -4.74
CA ARG A 53 13.31 1.15 -3.74
C ARG A 53 13.76 1.59 -2.36
N SER A 54 12.84 2.16 -1.60
CA SER A 54 13.05 2.45 -0.20
C SER A 54 11.84 2.03 0.64
N GLY A 55 12.07 1.78 1.93
CA GLY A 55 11.04 1.34 2.84
C GLY A 55 11.30 1.77 4.26
N VAL A 56 10.23 2.09 4.99
CA VAL A 56 10.31 2.45 6.40
C VAL A 56 9.21 1.73 7.18
N ILE A 57 9.53 1.37 8.43
CA ILE A 57 8.63 0.62 9.30
C ILE A 57 8.31 1.46 10.54
N TYR A 58 7.03 1.78 10.70
CA TYR A 58 6.50 2.39 11.91
C TYR A 58 5.86 1.31 12.80
N ARG A 59 6.26 1.25 14.07
CA ARG A 59 5.62 0.38 15.07
C ARG A 59 4.46 1.13 15.74
N ALA A 60 3.30 0.47 15.85
CA ALA A 60 2.12 0.98 16.54
C ALA A 60 1.62 -0.09 17.52
N GLY A 61 2.20 -0.12 18.72
CA GLY A 61 2.01 -1.23 19.65
C GLY A 61 2.57 -2.52 19.06
N ARG A 62 1.71 -3.53 18.89
CA ARG A 62 2.07 -4.83 18.27
C ARG A 62 2.01 -4.81 16.74
N ASP A 63 1.20 -3.92 16.17
CA ASP A 63 1.06 -3.81 14.73
C ASP A 63 2.24 -3.03 14.12
N LYS A 64 2.51 -3.32 12.84
CA LYS A 64 3.55 -2.62 12.07
C LYS A 64 2.93 -2.03 10.82
N VAL A 65 3.33 -0.80 10.51
CA VAL A 65 3.01 -0.13 9.24
C VAL A 65 4.29 -0.01 8.43
N TYR A 66 4.30 -0.67 7.29
CA TYR A 66 5.35 -0.62 6.29
C TYR A 66 4.95 0.39 5.23
N VAL A 67 5.79 1.39 4.99
CA VAL A 67 5.63 2.33 3.89
C VAL A 67 6.76 2.07 2.92
N MET A 68 6.42 1.80 1.66
CA MET A 68 7.36 1.47 0.60
C MET A 68 7.24 2.50 -0.51
N ALA A 69 8.39 2.92 -1.02
CA ALA A 69 8.52 3.86 -2.11
C ALA A 69 9.44 3.32 -3.21
N PHE A 70 9.21 3.84 -4.42
CA PHE A 70 10.00 3.61 -5.61
C PHE A 70 10.26 4.98 -6.23
N GLN A 71 11.52 5.33 -6.47
CA GLN A 71 11.92 6.68 -6.92
C GLN A 71 11.34 7.80 -6.03
N ASP A 72 11.50 7.67 -4.71
CA ASP A 72 10.92 8.54 -3.67
C ASP A 72 9.38 8.58 -3.62
N ARG A 73 8.65 7.94 -4.53
CA ARG A 73 7.19 7.94 -4.57
C ARG A 73 6.61 6.75 -3.81
N ILE A 74 5.78 7.01 -2.81
CA ILE A 74 5.13 5.97 -2.00
C ILE A 74 4.15 5.17 -2.85
N TYR A 75 4.48 3.92 -3.14
CA TYR A 75 3.62 3.03 -3.94
C TYR A 75 2.81 2.07 -3.08
N LYS A 76 3.24 1.76 -1.85
CA LYS A 76 2.54 0.80 -0.99
C LYS A 76 2.61 1.19 0.49
N VAL A 77 1.47 1.13 1.15
CA VAL A 77 1.34 1.26 2.61
C VAL A 77 0.65 0.01 3.13
N LEU A 78 1.34 -0.77 3.96
CA LEU A 78 0.87 -2.05 4.48
C LEU A 78 0.83 -2.03 6.00
N GLN A 79 -0.31 -2.38 6.59
CA GLN A 79 -0.42 -2.68 8.02
C GLN A 79 -0.44 -4.20 8.21
N SER A 80 0.48 -4.74 9.01
CA SER A 80 0.44 -6.14 9.44
C SER A 80 -0.13 -6.23 10.85
N TYR A 81 -1.02 -7.19 11.08
CA TYR A 81 -1.64 -7.46 12.37
C TYR A 81 -0.95 -8.64 13.07
N ASP A 82 -0.48 -8.42 14.29
CA ASP A 82 0.36 -9.37 15.03
C ASP A 82 -0.40 -10.61 15.53
N SER A 83 -1.73 -10.53 15.67
CA SER A 83 -2.58 -11.62 16.15
C SER A 83 -3.64 -12.02 15.11
N PRO A 84 -3.26 -12.79 14.08
CA PRO A 84 -4.16 -13.14 12.99
C PRO A 84 -5.23 -14.15 13.45
N SER A 85 -6.49 -13.76 13.33
CA SER A 85 -7.64 -14.61 13.65
C SER A 85 -8.72 -14.52 12.57
N GLN A 86 -9.54 -15.57 12.46
CA GLN A 86 -10.69 -15.57 11.55
C GLN A 86 -11.63 -14.38 11.82
N VAL A 87 -11.86 -14.07 13.10
CA VAL A 87 -12.69 -12.93 13.51
C VAL A 87 -12.09 -11.60 13.05
N ALA A 88 -10.78 -11.42 13.16
CA ALA A 88 -10.09 -10.22 12.68
C ALA A 88 -10.19 -10.10 11.16
N LEU A 89 -9.95 -11.18 10.42
CA LEU A 89 -10.09 -11.22 8.96
C LEU A 89 -11.51 -10.81 8.53
N GLN A 90 -12.53 -11.48 9.07
CA GLN A 90 -13.93 -11.22 8.72
C GLN A 90 -14.34 -9.79 9.08
N ARG A 91 -13.86 -9.26 10.20
CA ARG A 91 -14.10 -7.87 10.61
C ARG A 91 -13.51 -6.89 9.59
N LEU A 92 -12.28 -7.13 9.14
CA LEU A 92 -11.61 -6.30 8.13
C LEU A 92 -12.33 -6.41 6.77
N GLN A 93 -12.66 -7.62 6.33
CA GLN A 93 -13.44 -7.86 5.12
C GLN A 93 -14.77 -7.09 5.13
N ARG A 94 -15.55 -7.19 6.23
CA ARG A 94 -16.81 -6.46 6.37
C ARG A 94 -16.61 -4.96 6.32
N ARG A 95 -15.59 -4.43 7.02
CA ARG A 95 -15.28 -3.00 7.02
C ARG A 95 -14.93 -2.50 5.62
N LEU A 96 -14.08 -3.24 4.89
CA LEU A 96 -13.70 -2.91 3.52
C LEU A 96 -14.87 -3.08 2.55
N GLY A 97 -15.68 -4.11 2.76
CA GLY A 97 -16.91 -4.39 2.02
C GLY A 97 -17.91 -3.24 2.09
N ASN A 98 -18.17 -2.75 3.31
CA ASN A 98 -19.04 -1.59 3.53
C ASN A 98 -18.50 -0.31 2.89
N LYS A 99 -17.18 -0.20 2.74
CA LYS A 99 -16.53 1.02 2.25
C LYS A 99 -16.31 1.05 0.74
N TYR A 100 -16.01 -0.11 0.14
CA TYR A 100 -15.55 -0.22 -1.25
C TYR A 100 -16.35 -1.23 -2.07
N GLY A 101 -17.38 -1.88 -1.50
CA GLY A 101 -18.19 -2.89 -2.19
C GLY A 101 -17.60 -4.30 -2.11
N LYS A 102 -18.02 -5.19 -3.01
CA LYS A 102 -17.57 -6.60 -3.01
C LYS A 102 -16.10 -6.70 -3.46
N PRO A 103 -15.25 -7.48 -2.76
CA PRO A 103 -13.92 -7.77 -3.24
C PRO A 103 -13.93 -8.73 -4.42
N GLN A 104 -12.85 -8.69 -5.20
CA GLN A 104 -12.40 -9.83 -5.98
C GLN A 104 -11.63 -10.79 -5.07
N ASP A 105 -12.02 -12.07 -5.07
CA ASP A 105 -11.25 -13.13 -4.40
C ASP A 105 -10.17 -13.63 -5.36
N LEU A 106 -8.91 -13.38 -5.01
CA LEU A 106 -7.71 -13.80 -5.73
C LEU A 106 -6.92 -14.86 -4.93
N SER A 107 -7.56 -15.46 -3.93
CA SER A 107 -6.90 -16.43 -3.05
C SER A 107 -6.42 -17.66 -3.82
N HIS A 108 -5.26 -18.18 -3.44
CA HIS A 108 -4.67 -19.37 -4.04
C HIS A 108 -4.66 -20.53 -3.04
N PHE A 109 -5.32 -21.63 -3.41
CA PHE A 109 -5.40 -22.84 -2.59
C PHE A 109 -5.41 -24.11 -3.46
N PRO A 110 -4.99 -25.25 -2.89
CA PRO A 110 -5.31 -26.56 -3.44
C PRO A 110 -6.83 -26.72 -3.58
N GLY A 111 -7.29 -27.33 -4.68
CA GLY A 111 -8.71 -27.41 -5.04
C GLY A 111 -9.61 -28.16 -4.05
N THR A 112 -9.04 -28.85 -3.06
CA THR A 112 -9.74 -29.57 -2.01
C THR A 112 -10.33 -28.66 -0.92
N MET A 113 -9.98 -27.38 -0.88
CA MET A 113 -10.33 -26.48 0.23
C MET A 113 -11.57 -25.65 -0.03
N ARG A 114 -12.71 -26.10 0.50
CA ARG A 114 -14.02 -25.49 0.24
C ARG A 114 -14.44 -24.40 1.23
N ASN A 115 -14.02 -24.48 2.50
CA ASN A 115 -14.46 -23.53 3.54
C ASN A 115 -13.32 -22.68 4.11
N LEU A 116 -13.68 -21.56 4.75
CA LEU A 116 -12.71 -20.58 5.26
C LEU A 116 -11.79 -21.17 6.33
N THR A 117 -12.30 -22.06 7.19
CA THR A 117 -11.49 -22.71 8.23
C THR A 117 -10.39 -23.59 7.62
N ALA A 118 -10.72 -24.37 6.59
CA ALA A 118 -9.76 -25.19 5.86
C ALA A 118 -8.72 -24.32 5.15
N LYS A 119 -9.16 -23.25 4.49
CA LYS A 119 -8.28 -22.24 3.86
C LYS A 119 -7.31 -21.63 4.88
N ILE A 120 -7.79 -21.21 6.06
CA ILE A 120 -6.94 -20.67 7.14
C ILE A 120 -5.94 -21.72 7.63
N GLY A 121 -6.37 -22.98 7.78
CA GLY A 121 -5.47 -24.09 8.13
C GLY A 121 -4.33 -24.24 7.12
N ALA A 122 -4.63 -24.14 5.83
CA ALA A 122 -3.63 -24.20 4.77
C ALA A 122 -2.69 -23.00 4.74
N VAL A 123 -3.21 -21.78 4.95
CA VAL A 123 -2.37 -20.59 5.11
C VAL A 123 -1.35 -20.79 6.23
N ARG A 124 -1.78 -21.36 7.37
CA ARG A 124 -0.89 -21.63 8.52
C ARG A 124 0.18 -22.66 8.19
N ARG A 125 -0.13 -23.66 7.35
CA ARG A 125 0.83 -24.66 6.85
C ARG A 125 1.71 -24.14 5.71
N GLY A 126 1.36 -23.00 5.10
CA GLY A 126 2.06 -22.45 3.94
C GLY A 126 1.66 -23.11 2.62
N GLU A 127 0.51 -23.76 2.57
CA GLU A 127 -0.03 -24.46 1.39
C GLU A 127 -0.92 -23.56 0.53
N GLY A 128 -1.13 -22.31 0.92
CA GLY A 128 -1.97 -21.36 0.21
C GLY A 128 -1.97 -19.98 0.86
N GLU A 129 -2.69 -19.06 0.24
CA GLU A 129 -2.83 -17.69 0.70
C GLU A 129 -4.25 -17.15 0.46
N LEU A 130 -4.75 -16.37 1.42
CA LEU A 130 -5.95 -15.58 1.20
C LEU A 130 -5.55 -14.24 0.60
N LEU A 131 -6.25 -13.81 -0.45
CA LEU A 131 -6.09 -12.49 -1.04
C LEU A 131 -7.45 -11.95 -1.53
N TYR A 132 -7.90 -10.87 -0.90
CA TYR A 132 -9.09 -10.14 -1.32
C TYR A 132 -8.69 -8.76 -1.81
N ARG A 133 -9.16 -8.39 -3.00
CA ARG A 133 -8.80 -7.12 -3.66
C ARG A 133 -10.02 -6.24 -3.87
N TRP A 134 -9.92 -4.98 -3.47
CA TRP A 134 -10.87 -3.92 -3.80
C TRP A 134 -10.18 -2.90 -4.70
N GLN A 135 -10.76 -2.67 -5.87
CA GLN A 135 -10.34 -1.61 -6.78
C GLN A 135 -11.57 -0.80 -7.17
N PRO A 136 -11.83 0.33 -6.48
CA PRO A 136 -12.95 1.18 -6.82
C PRO A 136 -12.87 1.62 -8.30
N PRO A 137 -14.00 1.67 -9.04
CA PRO A 137 -13.99 2.08 -10.45
C PRO A 137 -13.31 3.43 -10.65
N GLY A 138 -12.42 3.52 -11.64
CA GLY A 138 -11.66 4.74 -11.95
C GLY A 138 -10.55 5.11 -10.94
N ALA A 139 -10.36 4.36 -9.85
CA ALA A 139 -9.31 4.66 -8.89
C ALA A 139 -7.92 4.24 -9.41
N ALA A 140 -6.96 5.14 -9.29
CA ALA A 140 -5.54 4.88 -9.57
C ALA A 140 -4.83 4.05 -8.46
N TRP A 141 -5.58 3.58 -7.46
CA TRP A 141 -5.10 2.80 -6.33
C TRP A 141 -6.04 1.62 -6.04
N ARG A 142 -5.56 0.67 -5.24
CA ARG A 142 -6.33 -0.49 -4.77
C ARG A 142 -6.02 -0.84 -3.32
N VAL A 143 -6.87 -1.70 -2.75
CA VAL A 143 -6.71 -2.25 -1.41
C VAL A 143 -6.66 -3.77 -1.48
N GLU A 144 -5.73 -4.36 -0.76
CA GLU A 144 -5.55 -5.80 -0.65
C GLU A 144 -5.60 -6.20 0.82
N LEU A 145 -6.48 -7.16 1.15
CA LEU A 145 -6.48 -7.84 2.43
C LEU A 145 -5.95 -9.25 2.21
N ALA A 146 -4.77 -9.52 2.75
CA ALA A 146 -4.10 -10.80 2.58
C ALA A 146 -3.94 -11.53 3.90
N TRP A 147 -3.92 -12.86 3.85
CA TRP A 147 -3.41 -13.69 4.95
C TRP A 147 -2.43 -14.71 4.40
N THR A 148 -1.16 -14.57 4.79
CA THR A 148 -0.07 -15.48 4.43
C THR A 148 0.59 -16.07 5.68
N ARG A 149 1.34 -17.16 5.53
CA ARG A 149 2.12 -17.76 6.63
C ARG A 149 3.13 -16.77 7.22
N ARG A 150 3.77 -15.96 6.36
CA ARG A 150 4.89 -15.09 6.73
C ARG A 150 4.45 -13.80 7.41
N LEU A 151 3.36 -13.17 6.94
CA LEU A 151 2.94 -11.85 7.39
C LEU A 151 1.70 -11.87 8.29
N GLY A 152 1.06 -13.03 8.47
CA GLY A 152 -0.25 -13.10 9.11
C GLY A 152 -1.28 -12.35 8.28
N ILE A 153 -2.23 -11.67 8.94
CA ILE A 153 -3.20 -10.81 8.26
C ILE A 153 -2.52 -9.47 7.96
N SER A 154 -2.62 -9.02 6.72
CA SER A 154 -2.11 -7.71 6.30
C SER A 154 -3.12 -6.96 5.44
N LEU A 155 -3.17 -5.64 5.64
CA LEU A 155 -3.98 -4.71 4.87
C LEU A 155 -3.05 -3.78 4.11
N ALA A 156 -3.01 -3.90 2.79
CA ALA A 156 -2.18 -3.09 1.92
C ALA A 156 -3.03 -2.13 1.08
N TYR A 157 -2.55 -0.90 0.94
CA TYR A 157 -3.02 0.08 -0.03
C TYR A 157 -1.90 0.29 -1.04
N LEU A 158 -2.22 0.21 -2.34
CA LEU A 158 -1.23 0.28 -3.42
C LEU A 158 -1.63 1.32 -4.46
N ALA A 159 -0.66 2.10 -4.95
CA ALA A 159 -0.80 2.94 -6.13
C ALA A 159 -0.51 2.10 -7.37
N ASN A 160 -1.48 1.93 -8.26
CA ASN A 160 -1.46 0.89 -9.29
C ASN A 160 -0.30 1.04 -10.27
N ALA A 161 -0.12 2.23 -10.85
CA ALA A 161 0.95 2.48 -11.83
C ALA A 161 2.35 2.38 -11.21
N LEU A 162 2.55 2.93 -10.01
CA LEU A 162 3.84 2.86 -9.31
C LEU A 162 4.17 1.42 -8.88
N ASP A 163 3.17 0.66 -8.43
CA ASP A 163 3.34 -0.76 -8.10
C ASP A 163 3.66 -1.61 -9.32
N GLN A 164 3.13 -1.26 -10.50
CA GLN A 164 3.49 -1.93 -11.75
C GLN A 164 4.94 -1.59 -12.15
N GLN A 165 5.30 -0.31 -12.20
CA GLN A 165 6.64 0.16 -12.57
C GLN A 165 7.72 -0.47 -11.70
N GLN A 166 7.51 -0.52 -10.37
CA GLN A 166 8.49 -1.12 -9.47
C GLN A 166 8.62 -2.64 -9.69
N ARG A 167 7.56 -3.35 -10.13
CA ARG A 167 7.66 -4.78 -10.44
C ARG A 167 8.42 -5.02 -11.72
N GLU A 168 8.12 -4.26 -12.77
CA GLU A 168 8.82 -4.32 -14.05
C GLU A 168 10.31 -4.05 -13.86
N ALA A 169 10.67 -3.03 -13.07
CA ALA A 169 12.06 -2.73 -12.72
C ALA A 169 12.72 -3.81 -11.82
N ALA A 170 11.95 -4.72 -11.21
CA ALA A 170 12.50 -5.85 -10.46
C ALA A 170 12.82 -7.02 -11.40
N GLU A 171 11.98 -7.21 -12.40
CA GLU A 171 12.08 -8.27 -13.40
C GLU A 171 13.16 -7.95 -14.45
N SER A 172 13.37 -6.67 -14.79
CA SER A 172 14.41 -6.23 -15.73
C SER A 172 15.82 -6.09 -15.13
N GLY A 173 15.94 -6.23 -13.80
CA GLY A 173 17.22 -6.14 -13.07
C GLY A 173 17.90 -7.49 -12.83
N LEU A 174 17.42 -8.54 -13.52
CA LEU A 174 18.04 -9.87 -13.66
C LEU A 174 18.80 -9.94 -14.99
#